data_AF-A0A3N4IPJ4-F1
#
_entry.id   AF-A0A3N4IPJ4-F1
#
_cell.length_a   1.000
_cell.length_b   1.000
_cell.length_c   1.000
_cell.angle_alpha   90.00
_cell.angle_beta   90.00
_cell.angle_gamma   90.00
#
_symmetry.space_group_name_H-M   'P 1'
#
loop_
_entity.id
_entity.type
_entity.pdbx_description
1 polymer ?
#
loop_
_entity_poly.entity_id
_entity_poly.type
_entity_poly.pdbx_seq_one_letter_code
_entity_poly.pdbx_strand_id
1 'polypeptide(L)'
;MAFANPFSKDSDVHYKNLKTYRVLTLLSFLFSMIVNLYYSAAIPFVKHSIHSTWSQSDAHPTPFTINHIFVAIFWVYLWLNQAGYIWHLYASSEDLRKTASGVGSHFIVFNILQGIWAFLWVNGHFWWSEAVLVLNFVQQCSLYFRQPTTPRYIHMSAVSLPIVWLFFAVLWNGAVMVHCHDLACRIVANVAVWGIAVYAGFFLMVYQDYSIGFGTAFLAAGLGVAQFFTKLFALQWIFAFTIMSLVFVATLLTISPAGERIKSTDRERAPLLQEA
;
A
#
# COMPACT_ATOMS: atom_id res chain seq x y z
N MET A 1 -33.42 -28.81 -15.57
CA MET A 1 -32.24 -29.03 -14.71
C MET A 1 -31.26 -27.90 -15.01
N ALA A 2 -31.01 -27.02 -14.04
CA ALA A 2 -30.05 -25.93 -14.23
C ALA A 2 -28.64 -26.53 -14.30
N PHE A 3 -27.90 -26.23 -15.38
CA PHE A 3 -26.50 -26.62 -15.49
C PHE A 3 -25.70 -25.90 -14.41
N ALA A 4 -25.06 -26.65 -13.52
CA ALA A 4 -24.10 -26.08 -12.57
C ALA A 4 -22.98 -25.42 -13.37
N ASN A 5 -22.81 -24.11 -13.22
CA ASN A 5 -21.79 -23.36 -13.92
C ASN A 5 -20.40 -23.84 -13.45
N PRO A 6 -19.60 -24.50 -14.28
CA PRO A 6 -18.28 -25.00 -13.88
C PRO A 6 -17.26 -23.86 -13.63
N PHE A 7 -17.62 -22.62 -13.97
CA PHE A 7 -16.87 -21.41 -13.65
C PHE A 7 -17.44 -20.65 -12.44
N SER A 8 -18.48 -21.16 -11.78
CA SER A 8 -18.92 -20.55 -10.52
C SER A 8 -17.83 -20.76 -9.49
N LYS A 9 -17.30 -19.65 -8.98
CA LYS A 9 -16.29 -19.65 -7.93
C LYS A 9 -16.86 -20.39 -6.73
N ASP A 10 -16.24 -21.51 -6.35
CA ASP A 10 -16.58 -22.23 -5.13
C ASP A 10 -16.32 -21.30 -3.93
N SER A 11 -17.37 -20.63 -3.45
CA SER A 11 -17.33 -19.87 -2.19
C SER A 11 -16.97 -20.76 -1.00
N ASP A 12 -17.22 -22.07 -1.13
CA ASP A 12 -17.09 -23.06 -0.07
C ASP A 12 -15.64 -23.54 0.14
N VAL A 13 -14.77 -23.40 -0.87
CA VAL A 13 -13.34 -23.77 -0.76
C VAL A 13 -12.60 -22.85 0.22
N HIS A 14 -13.01 -21.58 0.36
CA HIS A 14 -12.42 -20.66 1.33
C HIS A 14 -12.86 -20.93 2.78
N TYR A 15 -14.03 -21.52 3.00
CA TYR A 15 -14.53 -21.85 4.34
C TYR A 15 -13.87 -23.11 4.93
N LYS A 16 -13.62 -24.14 4.10
CA LYS A 16 -13.07 -25.43 4.55
C LYS A 16 -11.71 -25.34 5.27
N ASN A 17 -10.91 -24.31 4.99
CA ASN A 17 -9.56 -24.15 5.55
C ASN A 17 -9.40 -22.90 6.45
N LEU A 18 -10.48 -22.47 7.13
CA LEU A 18 -10.46 -21.28 8.00
C LEU A 18 -9.37 -21.34 9.09
N LYS A 19 -9.11 -22.52 9.68
CA LYS A 19 -8.03 -22.70 10.67
C LYS A 19 -6.66 -22.40 10.08
N THR A 20 -6.39 -22.92 8.89
CA THR A 20 -5.13 -22.68 8.16
C THR A 20 -4.96 -21.20 7.85
N TYR A 21 -6.01 -20.53 7.37
CA TYR A 21 -5.96 -19.08 7.11
C TYR A 21 -5.67 -18.28 8.37
N ARG A 22 -6.31 -18.58 9.50
CA ARG A 22 -6.05 -17.89 10.77
C ARG A 22 -4.59 -18.00 11.19
N VAL A 23 -4.03 -19.21 11.15
CA VAL A 23 -2.64 -19.46 11.53
C VAL A 23 -1.68 -18.77 10.54
N LEU A 24 -1.85 -18.98 9.23
CA LEU A 24 -0.94 -18.39 8.24
C LEU A 24 -1.01 -16.87 8.19
N THR A 25 -2.20 -16.28 8.35
CA THR A 25 -2.37 -14.81 8.41
C THR A 25 -1.62 -14.24 9.60
N LEU A 26 -1.77 -14.84 10.78
CA LEU A 26 -1.07 -14.40 11.98
C LEU A 26 0.45 -14.58 11.85
N LEU A 27 0.91 -15.74 11.38
CA LEU A 27 2.33 -16.02 11.22
C LEU A 27 2.99 -15.11 10.18
N SER A 28 2.35 -14.90 9.03
CA SER A 28 2.87 -13.99 8.00
C SER A 28 2.91 -12.54 8.47
N PHE A 29 1.86 -12.07 9.16
CA PHE A 29 1.85 -10.74 9.79
C PHE A 29 2.99 -10.56 10.78
N LEU A 30 3.15 -11.49 11.74
CA LEU A 30 4.22 -11.43 12.73
C LEU A 30 5.59 -11.50 12.07
N PHE A 31 5.78 -12.36 11.07
CA PHE A 31 7.00 -12.43 10.28
C PHE A 31 7.32 -11.07 9.65
N SER A 32 6.38 -10.47 8.92
CA SER A 32 6.60 -9.18 8.26
C SER A 32 6.90 -8.06 9.26
N MET A 33 6.12 -7.98 10.35
CA MET A 33 6.30 -6.98 11.39
C MET A 33 7.67 -7.12 12.06
N ILE A 34 8.05 -8.33 12.50
CA ILE A 34 9.33 -8.58 13.19
C ILE A 34 10.50 -8.30 12.25
N VAL A 35 10.45 -8.76 11.00
CA VAL A 35 11.51 -8.53 10.01
C VAL A 35 11.70 -7.04 9.72
N ASN A 36 10.60 -6.30 9.49
CA ASN A 36 10.68 -4.87 9.23
C ASN A 36 11.13 -4.09 10.48
N LEU A 37 10.68 -4.46 11.68
CA LEU A 37 11.18 -3.88 12.93
C LEU A 37 12.67 -4.17 13.13
N TYR A 38 13.11 -5.41 12.92
CA TYR A 38 14.50 -5.81 13.06
C TYR A 38 15.42 -5.03 12.11
N TYR A 39 15.03 -4.88 10.84
CA TYR A 39 15.80 -4.13 9.86
C TYR A 39 15.65 -2.61 9.95
N SER A 40 14.58 -2.10 10.57
CA SER A 40 14.37 -0.66 10.79
C SER A 40 14.98 -0.17 12.11
N ALA A 41 15.04 -1.03 13.13
CA ALA A 41 15.72 -0.76 14.38
C ALA A 41 17.22 -0.77 14.10
N ALA A 42 17.75 0.38 13.68
CA ALA A 42 19.16 0.67 13.82
C ALA A 42 19.49 0.49 15.30
N ILE A 43 20.09 -0.64 15.68
CA ILE A 43 20.59 -0.85 17.04
C ILE A 43 21.54 0.31 17.31
N PRO A 44 21.22 1.26 18.22
CA PRO A 44 22.02 2.47 18.43
C PRO A 44 23.45 2.17 18.91
N PHE A 45 23.68 0.92 19.34
CA PHE A 45 24.95 0.42 19.87
C PHE A 45 25.87 -0.20 18.80
N VAL A 46 25.42 -0.36 17.55
CA VAL A 46 26.25 -0.92 16.46
C VAL A 46 26.58 0.19 15.47
N LYS A 47 27.69 0.86 15.75
CA LYS A 47 28.12 2.11 15.11
C LYS A 47 28.36 2.05 13.59
N HIS A 48 28.34 0.87 12.95
CA HIS A 48 28.73 0.70 11.54
C HIS A 48 27.99 -0.42 10.77
N SER A 49 26.76 -0.78 11.13
CA SER A 49 26.01 -1.75 10.31
C SER A 49 25.31 -1.05 9.14
N ILE A 50 25.88 -1.18 7.92
CA ILE A 50 25.23 -0.84 6.64
C ILE A 50 23.93 -1.67 6.44
N HIS A 51 23.66 -2.63 7.33
CA HIS A 51 22.56 -3.56 7.25
C HIS A 51 21.29 -3.09 7.98
N SER A 52 20.85 -1.84 7.76
CA SER A 52 19.51 -1.39 8.16
C SER A 52 18.80 -0.70 7.00
N THR A 53 17.47 -0.72 7.02
CA THR A 53 16.63 -0.10 5.98
C THR A 53 16.98 1.38 5.81
N TRP A 54 17.17 2.10 6.93
CA TRP A 54 17.49 3.52 6.93
C TRP A 54 18.94 3.81 6.55
N SER A 55 19.90 2.99 7.00
CA SER A 55 21.30 3.17 6.57
C SER A 55 21.45 3.00 5.06
N GLN A 56 20.71 2.07 4.43
CA GLN A 56 20.71 1.92 2.98
C GLN A 56 20.04 3.12 2.28
N SER A 57 18.95 3.64 2.86
CA SER A 57 18.30 4.87 2.39
C SER A 57 19.26 6.06 2.37
N ASP A 58 20.02 6.23 3.45
CA ASP A 58 20.93 7.36 3.64
C ASP A 58 22.18 7.23 2.76
N ALA A 59 22.62 5.99 2.49
CA ALA A 59 23.71 5.72 1.56
C ALA A 59 23.33 5.98 0.09
N HIS A 60 22.04 5.84 -0.26
CA HIS A 60 21.52 6.01 -1.61
C HIS A 60 20.38 7.06 -1.67
N PRO A 61 20.69 8.35 -1.48
CA PRO A 61 19.67 9.39 -1.56
C PRO A 61 19.17 9.56 -3.00
N THR A 62 17.85 9.54 -3.17
CA THR A 62 17.16 9.68 -4.46
C THR A 62 16.08 10.75 -4.38
N PRO A 63 15.55 11.23 -5.53
CA PRO A 63 14.39 12.12 -5.55
C PRO A 63 13.13 11.52 -4.91
N PHE A 64 13.08 10.19 -4.73
CA PHE A 64 11.96 9.47 -4.14
C PHE A 64 12.23 8.99 -2.71
N THR A 65 13.36 9.39 -2.11
CA THR A 65 13.65 9.09 -0.71
C THR A 65 12.66 9.82 0.20
N ILE A 66 11.96 9.06 1.05
CA ILE A 66 10.91 9.51 1.96
C ILE A 66 11.48 9.67 3.36
N ASN A 67 10.96 10.60 4.15
CA ASN A 67 11.38 10.77 5.53
C ASN A 67 11.05 9.52 6.37
N HIS A 68 12.05 9.00 7.08
CA HIS A 68 11.94 7.77 7.86
C HIS A 68 10.89 7.84 8.98
N ILE A 69 10.64 9.02 9.57
CA ILE A 69 9.62 9.21 10.62
C ILE A 69 8.23 9.02 10.02
N PHE A 70 7.97 9.60 8.85
CA PHE A 70 6.69 9.43 8.16
C PHE A 70 6.47 7.97 7.78
N VAL A 71 7.48 7.30 7.21
CA VAL A 71 7.36 5.89 6.87
C VAL A 71 7.13 5.03 8.12
N ALA A 72 7.82 5.31 9.23
CA ALA A 72 7.60 4.61 10.50
C ALA A 72 6.17 4.80 11.04
N ILE A 73 5.65 6.03 11.06
CA ILE A 73 4.26 6.31 11.48
C ILE A 73 3.26 5.56 10.57
N PHE A 74 3.49 5.59 9.25
CA PHE A 74 2.66 4.88 8.29
C PHE A 74 2.62 3.38 8.58
N TRP A 75 3.78 2.76 8.84
CA TRP A 75 3.87 1.32 9.15
C TRP A 75 3.23 0.95 10.47
N VAL A 76 3.43 1.75 11.53
CA VAL A 76 2.75 1.54 12.82
C VAL A 76 1.24 1.60 12.62
N TYR A 77 0.75 2.61 11.88
CA TYR A 77 -0.67 2.73 11.58
C TYR A 77 -1.20 1.56 10.74
N LEU A 78 -0.44 1.13 9.73
CA LEU A 78 -0.77 -0.04 8.92
C LEU A 78 -0.86 -1.31 9.79
N TRP A 79 0.13 -1.59 10.64
CA TRP A 79 0.11 -2.77 11.50
C TRP A 79 -1.05 -2.78 12.49
N LEU A 80 -1.41 -1.62 13.06
CA LEU A 80 -2.60 -1.51 13.91
C LEU A 80 -3.88 -1.87 13.15
N ASN A 81 -4.02 -1.37 11.91
CA ASN A 81 -5.15 -1.72 11.04
C ASN A 81 -5.13 -3.20 10.64
N GLN A 82 -3.97 -3.77 10.35
CA GLN A 82 -3.82 -5.19 10.01
C GLN A 82 -4.13 -6.11 11.19
N ALA A 83 -3.75 -5.73 12.41
CA ALA A 83 -4.15 -6.44 13.62
C ALA A 83 -5.68 -6.45 13.80
N GLY A 84 -6.34 -5.32 13.53
CA GLY A 84 -7.80 -5.23 13.49
C GLY A 84 -8.43 -6.14 12.42
N TYR A 85 -7.84 -6.23 11.24
CA TYR A 85 -8.25 -7.19 10.22
C TYR A 85 -8.13 -8.64 10.71
N ILE A 86 -7.02 -9.01 11.35
CA ILE A 86 -6.83 -10.35 11.90
C ILE A 86 -7.92 -10.66 12.93
N TRP A 87 -8.31 -9.69 13.75
CA TRP A 87 -9.45 -9.84 14.68
C TRP A 87 -10.75 -10.20 13.96
N HIS A 88 -11.02 -9.61 12.79
CA HIS A 88 -12.23 -9.93 12.01
C HIS A 88 -12.26 -11.38 11.48
N LEU A 89 -11.12 -12.08 11.37
CA LEU A 89 -11.10 -13.52 11.08
C LEU A 89 -11.68 -14.38 12.22
N TYR A 90 -11.81 -13.81 13.42
CA TYR A 90 -12.40 -14.42 14.61
C TYR A 90 -13.81 -13.90 14.92
N ALA A 91 -14.35 -12.99 14.11
CA ALA A 91 -15.68 -12.45 14.32
C ALA A 91 -16.77 -13.54 14.30
N SER A 92 -17.82 -13.33 15.10
CA SER A 92 -18.99 -14.22 15.21
C SER A 92 -19.89 -14.14 13.97
N SER A 93 -19.98 -12.96 13.34
CA SER A 93 -20.75 -12.73 12.12
C SER A 93 -20.16 -13.47 10.92
N GLU A 94 -20.99 -14.27 10.25
CA GLU A 94 -20.57 -15.09 9.12
C GLU A 94 -20.14 -14.26 7.91
N ASP A 95 -20.80 -13.13 7.64
CA ASP A 95 -20.53 -12.28 6.47
C ASP A 95 -19.17 -11.58 6.54
N LEU A 96 -18.83 -10.99 7.70
CA LEU A 96 -17.51 -10.38 7.91
C LEU A 96 -16.40 -11.43 7.80
N ARG A 97 -16.66 -12.64 8.31
CA ARG A 97 -15.69 -13.73 8.28
C ARG A 97 -15.48 -14.28 6.87
N LYS A 98 -16.55 -14.45 6.07
CA LYS A 98 -16.48 -14.82 4.65
C LYS A 98 -15.75 -13.76 3.82
N THR A 99 -16.03 -12.50 4.12
CA THR A 99 -15.36 -11.40 3.42
C THR A 99 -13.88 -11.37 3.76
N ALA A 100 -13.52 -11.46 5.05
CA ALA A 100 -12.14 -11.49 5.51
C ALA A 100 -11.36 -12.70 4.94
N SER A 101 -11.97 -13.88 4.86
CA SER A 101 -11.30 -15.05 4.27
C SER A 101 -11.02 -14.89 2.78
N GLY A 102 -11.86 -14.12 2.06
CA GLY A 102 -11.65 -13.79 0.65
C GLY A 102 -10.41 -12.93 0.37
N VAL A 103 -9.89 -12.23 1.38
CA VAL A 103 -8.71 -11.36 1.31
C VAL A 103 -7.45 -12.04 1.85
N GLY A 104 -7.62 -13.14 2.61
CA GLY A 104 -6.58 -13.75 3.43
C GLY A 104 -5.37 -14.26 2.66
N SER A 105 -5.54 -14.86 1.49
CA SER A 105 -4.42 -15.35 0.68
C SER A 105 -3.51 -14.21 0.22
N HIS A 106 -4.08 -13.13 -0.30
CA HIS A 106 -3.33 -11.95 -0.73
C HIS A 106 -2.64 -11.25 0.45
N PHE A 107 -3.31 -11.18 1.60
CA PHE A 107 -2.71 -10.67 2.83
C PHE A 107 -1.47 -11.47 3.25
N ILE A 108 -1.55 -12.80 3.22
CA ILE A 108 -0.42 -13.68 3.56
C ILE A 108 0.75 -13.44 2.61
N VAL A 109 0.48 -13.45 1.30
CA VAL A 109 1.52 -13.24 0.28
C VAL A 109 2.11 -11.83 0.40
N PHE A 110 1.29 -10.80 0.68
CA PHE A 110 1.76 -9.43 0.88
C PHE A 110 2.81 -9.35 1.99
N ASN A 111 2.51 -9.95 3.14
CA ASN A 111 3.38 -9.92 4.30
C ASN A 111 4.69 -10.68 4.06
N ILE A 112 4.63 -11.84 3.39
CA ILE A 112 5.81 -12.63 3.03
C ILE A 112 6.70 -11.84 2.05
N LEU A 113 6.13 -11.33 0.96
CA LEU A 113 6.87 -10.55 -0.03
C LEU A 113 7.46 -9.27 0.57
N GLN A 114 6.75 -8.62 1.49
CA GLN A 114 7.25 -7.46 2.21
C GLN A 114 8.47 -7.80 3.08
N GLY A 115 8.47 -8.96 3.75
CA GLY A 115 9.63 -9.42 4.52
C GLY A 115 10.83 -9.78 3.62
N ILE A 116 10.57 -10.44 2.48
CA ILE A 116 11.59 -10.76 1.48
C ILE A 116 12.19 -9.48 0.90
N TRP A 117 11.36 -8.49 0.59
CA TRP A 117 11.82 -7.18 0.12
C TRP A 117 12.78 -6.53 1.12
N ALA A 118 12.42 -6.49 2.40
CA ALA A 118 13.25 -5.87 3.43
C ALA A 118 14.61 -6.58 3.54
N PHE A 119 14.63 -7.91 3.49
CA PHE A 119 15.87 -8.69 3.44
C PHE A 119 16.74 -8.32 2.22
N LEU A 120 16.16 -8.29 1.01
CA LEU A 120 16.90 -7.99 -0.21
C LEU A 120 17.43 -6.55 -0.23
N TRP A 121 16.62 -5.59 0.22
CA TRP A 121 16.96 -4.18 0.33
C TRP A 121 18.18 -3.96 1.23
N VAL A 122 18.13 -4.52 2.44
CA VAL A 122 19.21 -4.39 3.43
C VAL A 122 20.52 -4.99 2.94
N ASN A 123 20.45 -6.04 2.13
CA ASN A 123 21.61 -6.69 1.51
C ASN A 123 22.04 -6.02 0.18
N GLY A 124 21.47 -4.89 -0.22
CA GLY A 124 21.85 -4.17 -1.44
C GLY A 124 21.46 -4.84 -2.76
N HIS A 125 20.58 -5.85 -2.74
CA HIS A 125 20.12 -6.54 -3.95
C HIS A 125 18.95 -5.79 -4.60
N PHE A 126 19.19 -4.55 -5.06
CA PHE A 126 18.13 -3.62 -5.49
C PHE A 126 17.27 -4.13 -6.65
N TRP A 127 17.86 -4.82 -7.64
CA TRP A 127 17.13 -5.43 -8.76
C TRP A 127 16.12 -6.50 -8.30
N TRP A 128 16.55 -7.39 -7.40
CA TRP A 128 15.66 -8.42 -6.86
C TRP A 128 14.64 -7.85 -5.90
N SER A 129 15.06 -6.86 -5.10
CA SER A 129 14.19 -6.11 -4.21
C SER A 129 13.06 -5.45 -5.01
N GLU A 130 13.39 -4.86 -6.18
CA GLU A 130 12.41 -4.21 -7.05
C GLU A 130 11.46 -5.20 -7.70
N ALA A 131 11.98 -6.32 -8.20
CA ALA A 131 11.15 -7.39 -8.75
C ALA A 131 10.12 -7.90 -7.72
N VAL A 132 10.52 -8.05 -6.45
CA VAL A 132 9.62 -8.47 -5.37
C VAL A 132 8.56 -7.40 -5.07
N LEU A 133 8.92 -6.11 -5.07
CA LEU A 133 7.95 -5.03 -4.89
C LEU A 133 6.93 -4.98 -6.02
N VAL A 134 7.38 -5.07 -7.26
CA VAL A 134 6.49 -5.06 -8.44
C VAL A 134 5.54 -6.26 -8.40
N LEU A 135 6.04 -7.45 -8.07
CA LEU A 135 5.20 -8.63 -7.88
C LEU A 135 4.16 -8.41 -6.77
N ASN A 136 4.58 -7.83 -5.64
CA ASN A 136 3.68 -7.53 -4.54
C ASN A 136 2.63 -6.46 -4.93
N PHE A 137 3.03 -5.46 -5.71
CA PHE A 137 2.14 -4.42 -6.21
C PHE A 137 1.08 -4.99 -7.16
N VAL A 138 1.49 -5.82 -8.12
CA VAL A 138 0.56 -6.45 -9.08
C VAL A 138 -0.47 -7.33 -8.37
N GLN A 139 -0.06 -8.12 -7.36
CA GLN A 139 -1.03 -8.92 -6.62
C GLN A 139 -2.02 -8.08 -5.81
N GLN A 140 -1.60 -6.90 -5.30
CA GLN A 140 -2.47 -6.00 -4.55
C GLN A 140 -3.41 -5.22 -5.46
N CYS A 141 -2.95 -4.81 -6.65
CA CYS A 141 -3.81 -4.32 -7.71
C CYS A 141 -4.89 -5.36 -8.07
N SER A 142 -4.49 -6.63 -8.25
CA SER A 142 -5.41 -7.73 -8.56
C SER A 142 -6.47 -7.89 -7.46
N LEU A 143 -6.07 -7.82 -6.19
CA LEU A 143 -7.01 -7.87 -5.06
C LEU A 143 -7.96 -6.68 -5.07
N TYR A 144 -7.44 -5.47 -5.24
CA TYR A 144 -8.22 -4.23 -5.27
C TYR A 144 -9.32 -4.31 -6.32
N PHE A 145 -8.98 -4.68 -7.55
CA PHE A 145 -9.95 -4.72 -8.65
C PHE A 145 -10.94 -5.89 -8.53
N ARG A 146 -10.58 -6.97 -7.83
CA ARG A 146 -11.45 -8.14 -7.62
C ARG A 146 -12.46 -7.95 -6.51
N GLN A 147 -12.12 -7.16 -5.48
CA GLN A 147 -12.96 -7.00 -4.29
C GLN A 147 -13.10 -5.52 -3.87
N PRO A 148 -13.55 -4.62 -4.77
CA PRO A 148 -13.64 -3.18 -4.48
C PRO A 148 -14.70 -2.83 -3.43
N THR A 149 -15.67 -3.73 -3.18
CA THR A 149 -16.79 -3.51 -2.26
C THR A 149 -16.58 -4.11 -0.86
N THR A 150 -15.35 -4.52 -0.55
CA THR A 150 -15.01 -5.06 0.77
C THR A 150 -15.30 -4.03 1.87
N PRO A 151 -15.82 -4.43 3.06
CA PRO A 151 -16.04 -3.54 4.18
C PRO A 151 -14.81 -2.67 4.43
N ARG A 152 -15.04 -1.37 4.58
CA ARG A 152 -13.99 -0.34 4.48
C ARG A 152 -12.81 -0.58 5.40
N TYR A 153 -13.05 -1.10 6.61
CA TYR A 153 -11.99 -1.40 7.57
C TYR A 153 -11.08 -2.56 7.12
N ILE A 154 -11.67 -3.64 6.59
CA ILE A 154 -10.93 -4.77 6.00
C ILE A 154 -10.20 -4.32 4.73
N HIS A 155 -10.86 -3.51 3.90
CA HIS A 155 -10.28 -2.98 2.68
C HIS A 155 -9.07 -2.08 2.96
N MET A 156 -9.19 -1.19 3.94
CA MET A 156 -8.14 -0.25 4.32
C MET A 156 -6.86 -0.95 4.81
N SER A 157 -7.04 -1.98 5.64
CA SER A 157 -5.95 -2.73 6.28
C SER A 157 -5.25 -3.72 5.34
N ALA A 158 -6.00 -4.45 4.53
CA ALA A 158 -5.47 -5.52 3.68
C ALA A 158 -5.20 -5.09 2.23
N VAL A 159 -5.80 -3.98 1.78
CA VAL A 159 -5.76 -3.54 0.37
C VAL A 159 -5.21 -2.12 0.24
N SER A 160 -5.95 -1.08 0.70
CA SER A 160 -5.68 0.33 0.38
C SER A 160 -4.33 0.85 0.91
N LEU A 161 -4.02 0.63 2.19
CA LEU A 161 -2.74 1.09 2.74
C LEU A 161 -1.55 0.26 2.21
N PRO A 162 -1.63 -1.08 2.13
CA PRO A 162 -0.60 -1.88 1.47
C PRO A 162 -0.25 -1.43 0.05
N ILE A 163 -1.26 -1.18 -0.81
CA ILE A 163 -1.01 -0.77 -2.20
C ILE A 163 -0.38 0.63 -2.29
N VAL A 164 -0.78 1.54 -1.40
CA VAL A 164 -0.16 2.88 -1.28
C VAL A 164 1.31 2.77 -0.93
N TRP A 165 1.67 1.96 0.08
CA TRP A 165 3.07 1.75 0.43
C TRP A 165 3.85 1.18 -0.75
N LEU A 166 3.33 0.14 -1.41
CA LEU A 166 4.02 -0.52 -2.51
C LEU A 166 4.28 0.43 -3.67
N PHE A 167 3.33 1.32 -4.00
CA PHE A 167 3.53 2.31 -5.04
C PHE A 167 4.72 3.24 -4.74
N PHE A 168 4.81 3.74 -3.50
CA PHE A 168 5.94 4.57 -3.08
C PHE A 168 7.25 3.77 -3.00
N ALA A 169 7.21 2.54 -2.52
CA ALA A 169 8.36 1.66 -2.41
C ALA A 169 8.96 1.33 -3.78
N VAL A 170 8.13 1.06 -4.80
CA VAL A 170 8.55 0.82 -6.19
C VAL A 170 9.27 2.04 -6.75
N LEU A 171 8.70 3.25 -6.59
CA LEU A 171 9.36 4.48 -7.04
C LEU A 171 10.69 4.72 -6.32
N TRP A 172 10.72 4.47 -5.01
CA TRP A 172 11.91 4.69 -4.18
C TRP A 172 13.03 3.70 -4.50
N ASN A 173 12.73 2.40 -4.49
CA ASN A 173 13.71 1.36 -4.76
C ASN A 173 14.13 1.33 -6.24
N GLY A 174 13.20 1.55 -7.16
CA GLY A 174 13.51 1.71 -8.58
C GLY A 174 14.50 2.85 -8.83
N ALA A 175 14.37 3.98 -8.12
CA ALA A 175 15.32 5.09 -8.23
C ALA A 175 16.72 4.75 -7.68
N VAL A 176 16.79 3.92 -6.64
CA VAL A 176 18.07 3.40 -6.12
C VAL A 176 18.69 2.39 -7.09
N MET A 177 17.89 1.47 -7.63
CA MET A 177 18.31 0.42 -8.57
C MET A 177 18.97 1.01 -9.83
N VAL A 178 18.48 2.13 -10.35
CA VAL A 178 19.05 2.78 -11.54
C VAL A 178 20.15 3.79 -11.24
N HIS A 179 20.61 3.91 -9.99
CA HIS A 179 21.63 4.88 -9.56
C HIS A 179 21.29 6.33 -9.99
N CYS A 180 20.08 6.78 -9.69
CA CYS A 180 19.55 8.08 -10.13
C CYS A 180 20.30 9.29 -9.54
N HIS A 181 21.42 9.69 -10.16
CA HIS A 181 22.24 10.83 -9.70
C HIS A 181 22.42 11.94 -10.75
N ASP A 182 22.24 11.62 -12.03
CA ASP A 182 22.46 12.55 -13.15
C ASP A 182 21.32 13.54 -13.38
N LEU A 183 21.63 14.63 -14.09
CA LEU A 183 20.67 15.68 -14.47
C LEU A 183 19.46 15.12 -15.23
N ALA A 184 19.69 14.17 -16.15
CA ALA A 184 18.61 13.49 -16.86
C ALA A 184 17.65 12.77 -15.90
N CYS A 185 18.20 12.10 -14.88
CA CYS A 185 17.37 11.42 -13.89
C CYS A 185 16.56 12.41 -13.04
N ARG A 186 17.09 13.60 -12.75
CA ARG A 186 16.35 14.66 -12.05
C ARG A 186 15.15 15.17 -12.87
N ILE A 187 15.33 15.35 -14.18
CA ILE A 187 14.24 15.76 -15.08
C ILE A 187 13.15 14.68 -15.10
N VAL A 188 13.56 13.41 -15.28
CA VAL A 188 12.62 12.28 -15.28
C VAL A 188 11.90 12.17 -13.94
N ALA A 189 12.59 12.31 -12.81
CA ALA A 189 11.99 12.25 -11.48
C ALA A 189 10.97 13.37 -11.23
N ASN A 190 11.25 14.59 -11.70
CA ASN A 190 10.33 15.72 -11.61
C ASN A 190 9.03 15.50 -12.41
N VAL A 191 9.07 14.71 -13.49
CA VAL A 191 7.86 14.31 -14.24
C VAL A 191 7.19 13.13 -13.56
N ALA A 192 7.97 12.11 -13.18
CA ALA A 192 7.46 10.87 -12.60
C ALA A 192 6.79 11.06 -11.23
N VAL A 193 7.19 12.07 -10.44
CA VAL A 193 6.55 12.37 -9.15
C VAL A 193 5.06 12.69 -9.30
N TRP A 194 4.65 13.30 -10.41
CA TRP A 194 3.23 13.56 -10.70
C TRP A 194 2.41 12.29 -10.93
N GLY A 195 3.07 11.16 -11.20
CA GLY A 195 2.45 9.84 -11.19
C GLY A 195 1.76 9.53 -9.86
N ILE A 196 2.24 10.07 -8.73
CA ILE A 196 1.58 9.96 -7.41
C ILE A 196 0.21 10.65 -7.42
N ALA A 197 0.11 11.84 -8.02
CA ALA A 197 -1.17 12.54 -8.14
C ALA A 197 -2.13 11.81 -9.08
N VAL A 198 -1.65 11.29 -10.20
CA VAL A 198 -2.46 10.51 -11.14
C VAL A 198 -2.96 9.22 -10.48
N TYR A 199 -2.07 8.51 -9.77
CA TYR A 199 -2.41 7.31 -9.00
C TYR A 199 -3.51 7.60 -7.98
N ALA A 200 -3.33 8.61 -7.11
CA ALA A 200 -4.33 8.95 -6.11
C ALA A 200 -5.64 9.45 -6.74
N GLY A 201 -5.54 10.27 -7.79
CA GLY A 201 -6.67 10.80 -8.53
C GLY A 201 -7.53 9.70 -9.14
N PHE A 202 -6.91 8.66 -9.72
CA PHE A 202 -7.63 7.50 -10.25
C PHE A 202 -8.48 6.82 -9.16
N PHE A 203 -7.89 6.48 -8.01
CA PHE A 203 -8.62 5.81 -6.93
C PHE A 203 -9.66 6.69 -6.25
N LEU A 204 -9.40 7.99 -6.11
CA LEU A 204 -10.36 8.94 -5.56
C LEU A 204 -11.52 9.20 -6.51
N MET A 205 -11.29 9.40 -7.81
CA MET A 205 -12.35 9.72 -8.75
C MET A 205 -13.20 8.48 -9.10
N VAL A 206 -12.56 7.34 -9.41
CA VAL A 206 -13.25 6.14 -9.89
C VAL A 206 -13.86 5.34 -8.74
N TYR A 207 -13.12 5.17 -7.65
CA TYR A 207 -13.53 4.30 -6.54
C TYR A 207 -13.93 5.06 -5.28
N GLN A 208 -13.73 6.38 -5.23
CA GLN A 208 -13.98 7.19 -4.03
C GLN A 208 -13.26 6.61 -2.80
N ASP A 209 -12.05 6.09 -3.01
CA ASP A 209 -11.24 5.49 -1.94
C ASP A 209 -10.43 6.55 -1.17
N TYR A 210 -11.07 7.15 -0.17
CA TYR A 210 -10.42 8.08 0.73
C TYR A 210 -9.24 7.48 1.53
N SER A 211 -9.19 6.15 1.74
CA SER A 211 -8.09 5.52 2.48
C SER A 211 -6.81 5.55 1.64
N ILE A 212 -6.91 5.33 0.33
CA ILE A 212 -5.79 5.54 -0.61
C ILE A 212 -5.40 7.01 -0.66
N GLY A 213 -6.39 7.91 -0.70
CA GLY A 213 -6.16 9.36 -0.72
C GLY A 213 -5.36 9.85 0.48
N PHE A 214 -5.81 9.56 1.71
CA PHE A 214 -5.10 9.95 2.93
C PHE A 214 -3.73 9.29 3.04
N GLY A 215 -3.61 8.00 2.74
CA GLY A 215 -2.32 7.31 2.76
C GLY A 215 -1.31 7.94 1.79
N THR A 216 -1.77 8.26 0.58
CA THR A 216 -0.94 8.89 -0.45
C THR A 216 -0.54 10.32 -0.07
N ALA A 217 -1.49 11.12 0.44
CA ALA A 217 -1.19 12.46 0.94
C ALA A 217 -0.16 12.43 2.08
N PHE A 218 -0.28 11.48 3.01
CA PHE A 218 0.64 11.33 4.12
C PHE A 218 2.06 10.94 3.68
N LEU A 219 2.20 9.96 2.79
CA LEU A 219 3.53 9.58 2.25
C LEU A 219 4.11 10.66 1.33
N ALA A 220 3.27 11.39 0.58
CA ALA A 220 3.71 12.55 -0.19
C ALA A 220 4.22 13.70 0.71
N ALA A 221 3.61 13.91 1.88
CA ALA A 221 4.17 14.82 2.89
C ALA A 221 5.55 14.34 3.35
N GLY A 222 5.70 13.05 3.65
CA GLY A 222 6.98 12.46 4.04
C GLY A 222 8.07 12.60 2.97
N LEU A 223 7.69 12.47 1.70
CA LEU A 223 8.57 12.73 0.56
C LEU A 223 8.97 14.20 0.52
N GLY A 224 8.01 15.13 0.62
CA GLY A 224 8.28 16.58 0.64
C GLY A 224 9.21 16.99 1.77
N VAL A 225 9.00 16.46 2.98
CA VAL A 225 9.83 16.73 4.15
C VAL A 225 11.26 16.23 3.95
N ALA A 226 11.46 15.01 3.48
CA ALA A 226 12.82 14.51 3.20
C ALA A 226 13.54 15.40 2.18
N GLN A 227 12.89 15.67 1.05
CA GLN A 227 13.50 16.45 -0.03
C GLN A 227 13.76 17.91 0.38
N PHE A 228 12.94 18.47 1.26
CA PHE A 228 13.15 19.81 1.82
C PHE A 228 14.42 19.90 2.68
N PHE A 229 14.73 18.87 3.47
CA PHE A 229 15.94 18.83 4.30
C PHE A 229 17.18 18.46 3.51
N THR A 230 17.09 17.52 2.58
CA THR A 230 18.25 17.08 1.80
C THR A 230 18.68 18.12 0.75
N LYS A 231 17.74 18.93 0.23
CA LYS A 231 17.93 19.99 -0.80
C LYS A 231 18.72 19.57 -2.06
N LEU A 232 19.01 18.28 -2.24
CA LEU A 232 19.74 17.76 -3.40
C LEU A 232 18.95 17.92 -4.71
N PHE A 233 17.62 18.04 -4.62
CA PHE A 233 16.71 18.09 -5.77
C PHE A 233 15.75 19.28 -5.65
N ALA A 234 16.07 20.39 -6.33
CA ALA A 234 15.52 21.72 -6.04
C ALA A 234 13.99 21.86 -6.16
N LEU A 235 13.32 21.11 -7.05
CA LEU A 235 11.87 21.22 -7.29
C LEU A 235 11.05 20.10 -6.65
N GLN A 236 11.69 19.01 -6.22
CA GLN A 236 11.01 17.78 -5.80
C GLN A 236 10.14 17.99 -4.56
N TRP A 237 10.61 18.79 -3.60
CA TRP A 237 9.86 19.10 -2.38
C TRP A 237 8.60 19.94 -2.67
N ILE A 238 8.68 20.90 -3.62
CA ILE A 238 7.54 21.74 -4.03
C ILE A 238 6.45 20.85 -4.64
N PHE A 239 6.84 19.97 -5.57
CA PHE A 239 5.89 19.05 -6.20
C PHE A 239 5.29 18.08 -5.19
N ALA A 240 6.09 17.51 -4.29
CA ALA A 240 5.57 16.60 -3.27
C ALA A 240 4.54 17.28 -2.33
N PHE A 241 4.79 18.50 -1.85
CA PHE A 241 3.81 19.23 -1.03
C PHE A 241 2.58 19.68 -1.81
N THR A 242 2.74 20.01 -3.10
CA THR A 242 1.61 20.34 -3.99
C THR A 242 0.72 19.11 -4.19
N ILE A 243 1.32 17.97 -4.51
CA ILE A 243 0.62 16.68 -4.66
C ILE A 243 -0.09 16.31 -3.36
N MET A 244 0.60 16.42 -2.21
CA MET A 244 0.00 16.16 -0.91
C MET A 244 -1.25 17.02 -0.68
N SER A 245 -1.17 18.32 -0.95
CA SER A 245 -2.26 19.26 -0.73
C SER A 245 -3.45 18.98 -1.67
N LEU A 246 -3.18 18.74 -2.96
CA LEU A 246 -4.21 18.39 -3.96
C LEU A 246 -4.92 17.10 -3.59
N VAL A 247 -4.17 16.04 -3.28
CA VAL A 247 -4.72 14.74 -2.91
C VAL A 247 -5.49 14.84 -1.59
N PHE A 248 -4.99 15.58 -0.61
CA PHE A 248 -5.67 15.77 0.67
C PHE A 248 -7.02 16.48 0.51
N VAL A 249 -7.06 17.60 -0.23
CA VAL A 249 -8.30 18.32 -0.50
C VAL A 249 -9.28 17.45 -1.31
N ALA A 250 -8.81 16.78 -2.35
CA ALA A 250 -9.64 15.85 -3.13
C ALA A 250 -10.22 14.75 -2.23
N THR A 251 -9.42 14.21 -1.31
CA THR A 251 -9.86 13.21 -0.32
C THR A 251 -10.98 13.75 0.58
N LEU A 252 -10.82 14.96 1.13
CA LEU A 252 -11.86 15.59 1.95
C LEU A 252 -13.17 15.79 1.18
N LEU A 253 -13.09 16.16 -0.10
CA LEU A 253 -14.27 16.31 -0.95
C LEU A 253 -15.03 14.99 -1.14
N THR A 254 -14.34 13.84 -1.26
CA THR A 254 -14.99 12.53 -1.38
C THR A 254 -15.78 12.08 -0.14
N ILE A 255 -15.42 12.62 1.04
CA ILE A 255 -16.08 12.32 2.32
C ILE A 255 -17.19 13.32 2.62
N SER A 256 -17.10 14.54 2.06
CA SER A 256 -18.07 15.60 2.29
C SER A 256 -19.48 15.23 1.80
N PRO A 257 -20.54 15.90 2.31
CA PRO A 257 -21.91 15.72 1.83
C PRO A 257 -22.07 15.95 0.32
N ALA A 258 -21.19 16.77 -0.29
CA ALA A 258 -21.15 16.96 -1.73
C ALA A 258 -20.73 15.68 -2.47
N GLY A 259 -19.76 14.92 -1.92
CA GLY A 259 -19.36 13.61 -2.44
C GLY A 259 -20.47 12.57 -2.31
N GLU A 260 -21.28 12.62 -1.25
CA GLU A 260 -22.44 11.73 -1.09
C GLU A 260 -23.54 11.99 -2.12
N ARG A 261 -23.79 13.25 -2.49
CA ARG A 261 -24.76 13.60 -3.55
C ARG A 261 -24.33 13.11 -4.94
N ILE A 262 -23.02 13.07 -5.20
CA ILE A 262 -22.49 12.47 -6.44
C ILE A 262 -22.77 10.96 -6.44
N LYS A 263 -22.54 10.28 -5.32
CA LYS A 263 -22.83 8.84 -5.17
C LYS A 263 -24.31 8.49 -5.34
N SER A 264 -25.23 9.32 -4.84
CA SER A 264 -26.67 9.08 -5.01
C SER A 264 -27.08 9.22 -6.48
N THR A 265 -26.56 10.23 -7.17
CA THR A 265 -26.85 10.50 -8.58
C THR A 265 -26.36 9.38 -9.50
N ASP A 266 -25.17 8.81 -9.23
CA ASP A 266 -24.64 7.70 -10.02
C ASP A 266 -25.36 6.36 -9.73
N ARG A 267 -25.85 6.15 -8.50
CA ARG A 267 -26.67 4.97 -8.17
C ARG A 267 -28.01 4.94 -8.89
N GLU A 268 -28.60 6.11 -9.15
CA GLU A 268 -29.82 6.24 -9.95
C GLU A 268 -29.62 5.92 -11.44
N ARG A 269 -28.37 5.80 -11.91
CA ARG A 269 -28.00 5.49 -13.30
C ARG A 269 -27.50 4.06 -13.51
N ALA A 270 -27.36 3.26 -12.44
CA ALA A 270 -27.00 1.85 -12.57
C ALA A 270 -28.24 1.02 -12.94
N PRO A 271 -28.20 0.16 -13.98
CA PRO A 271 -29.30 -0.73 -14.29
C PRO A 271 -29.52 -1.70 -13.13
N LEU A 272 -30.76 -1.74 -12.62
CA LEU A 272 -31.22 -2.63 -11.56
C LEU A 272 -31.09 -4.09 -12.03
N LEU A 273 -29.92 -4.69 -11.81
CA LEU A 273 -29.75 -6.14 -11.90
C LEU A 273 -30.24 -6.79 -10.60
N GLN A 274 -31.54 -6.72 -10.35
CA GLN A 274 -32.22 -7.62 -9.44
C GLN A 274 -33.52 -8.08 -10.10
N GLU A 275 -33.75 -9.40 -9.99
CA GLU A 275 -34.91 -10.20 -10.43
C GLU A 275 -34.87 -10.82 -11.84
N ALA A 276 -34.18 -11.97 -11.93
CA ALA A 276 -34.63 -13.16 -12.65
C ALA A 276 -34.08 -14.43 -11.98
#